data_AF-A0A955BZC9-F1
#
_entry.id   AF-A0A955BZC9-F1
#
_cell.length_a   1.000
_cell.length_b   1.000
_cell.length_c   1.000
_cell.angle_alpha   90.00
_cell.angle_beta   90.00
_cell.angle_gamma   90.00
#
_symmetry.space_group_name_H-M   'P 1'
#
loop_
_entity.id
_entity.type
_entity.pdbx_description
1 polymer ?
#
loop_
_entity_poly.entity_id
_entity_poly.type
_entity_poly.pdbx_seq_one_letter_code
_entity_poly.pdbx_strand_id
1 'polypeptide(L)'
;MKKLYALMLVGALTAGAYAQECTKSKASCDKSKAAACCASKDKASAACCANKGASDAEVARKAGFKMPAIEYVVGTERTCCDKMATELANGDKSKIRFAVAKDTFDKMADAETAYGKVLDSTLTDLTSDPQYAVAGECMRCPVSAKAAAQEKGQPVMYRLASFEFAKEAEAKKAAEVAKAAADKVEMKMYVGDECVGCPNAAAEMAKAKKTEVQYAVGDVKTSDRNQAEMELKKARIN
;
A
#
# COMPACT_ATOMS: atom_id res chain seq x y z
N MET A 1 23.61 -24.16 3.34
CA MET A 1 24.15 -22.88 3.84
C MET A 1 23.37 -21.73 3.22
N LYS A 2 22.28 -21.29 3.86
CA LYS A 2 21.47 -20.14 3.39
C LYS A 2 22.02 -18.87 4.04
N LYS A 3 22.39 -17.90 3.22
CA LYS A 3 23.08 -16.67 3.59
C LYS A 3 22.21 -15.82 4.53
N LEU A 4 22.81 -15.38 5.64
CA LEU A 4 22.35 -14.28 6.47
C LEU A 4 22.26 -13.00 5.61
N TYR A 5 21.05 -12.53 5.35
CA TYR A 5 20.78 -11.15 4.96
C TYR A 5 20.26 -10.41 6.19
N ALA A 6 21.17 -10.14 7.12
CA ALA A 6 20.88 -9.40 8.36
C ALA A 6 21.92 -8.30 8.52
N LEU A 7 21.96 -7.34 7.60
CA LEU A 7 22.68 -6.07 7.74
C LEU A 7 22.49 -5.26 6.45
N MET A 8 21.45 -4.41 6.40
CA MET A 8 21.37 -3.14 5.66
C MET A 8 19.93 -2.61 5.70
N LEU A 9 19.45 -2.24 6.89
CA LEU A 9 18.21 -1.45 7.06
C LEU A 9 18.40 -0.39 8.15
N VAL A 10 19.60 0.18 8.21
CA VAL A 10 19.91 1.38 8.98
C VAL A 10 20.66 2.33 8.03
N GLY A 11 19.92 2.91 7.09
CA GLY A 11 20.50 3.82 6.11
C GLY A 11 19.41 4.49 5.28
N ALA A 12 19.22 5.78 5.54
CA ALA A 12 18.40 6.74 4.80
C ALA A 12 16.86 6.62 4.91
N LEU A 13 16.34 6.75 6.13
CA LEU A 13 15.15 7.58 6.34
C LEU A 13 15.63 9.03 6.47
N THR A 14 16.10 9.62 5.38
CA THR A 14 16.04 11.08 5.27
C THR A 14 14.59 11.40 5.05
N ALA A 15 13.89 11.72 6.14
CA ALA A 15 12.63 12.43 6.05
C ALA A 15 12.91 13.68 5.19
N GLY A 16 12.52 13.63 3.91
CA GLY A 16 12.32 14.82 3.13
C GLY A 16 11.28 15.63 3.89
N ALA A 17 11.74 16.67 4.59
CA ALA A 17 10.86 17.64 5.18
C ALA A 17 10.11 18.32 4.04
N TYR A 18 8.91 17.83 3.71
CA TYR A 18 7.96 18.57 2.88
C TYR A 18 7.29 19.66 3.74
N ALA A 19 8.13 20.54 4.27
CA ALA A 19 7.78 21.93 4.49
C ALA A 19 8.54 22.72 3.41
N GLN A 20 8.08 22.61 2.16
CA GLN A 20 8.57 23.46 1.09
C GLN A 20 7.41 24.25 0.51
N GLU A 21 7.57 25.57 0.62
CA GLU A 21 6.68 26.61 0.18
C GLU A 21 6.35 26.50 -1.32
N CYS A 22 5.19 27.07 -1.64
CA CYS A 22 4.59 27.18 -2.95
C CYS A 22 5.58 27.68 -4.03
N THR A 23 6.00 26.83 -4.97
CA THR A 23 6.26 27.25 -6.37
C THR A 23 6.19 26.11 -7.38
N LYS A 24 5.23 26.23 -8.30
CA LYS A 24 5.11 25.75 -9.68
C LYS A 24 6.18 24.76 -10.22
N SER A 25 5.73 23.56 -10.61
CA SER A 25 6.14 22.93 -11.88
C SER A 25 5.16 21.83 -12.32
N LYS A 26 4.71 21.93 -13.58
CA LYS A 26 3.86 20.95 -14.28
C LYS A 26 4.79 19.91 -14.93
N ALA A 27 4.61 18.64 -14.61
CA ALA A 27 5.19 17.54 -15.38
C ALA A 27 4.06 16.77 -16.09
N SER A 28 4.08 16.79 -17.42
CA SER A 28 3.12 16.10 -18.27
C SER A 28 3.46 14.61 -18.39
N CYS A 29 2.42 13.77 -18.40
CA CYS A 29 2.56 12.34 -18.67
C CYS A 29 2.82 12.11 -20.16
N ASP A 30 4.06 11.74 -20.48
CA ASP A 30 4.45 11.29 -21.81
C ASP A 30 3.78 9.93 -22.11
N LYS A 31 2.91 9.91 -23.14
CA LYS A 31 2.04 8.77 -23.53
C LYS A 31 2.81 7.58 -24.09
N SER A 32 4.12 7.69 -24.26
CA SER A 32 4.96 6.75 -24.99
C SER A 32 5.47 5.54 -24.18
N LYS A 33 5.40 5.56 -22.84
CA LYS A 33 5.91 4.45 -21.99
C LYS A 33 4.85 3.54 -21.37
N ALA A 34 3.56 3.81 -21.55
CA ALA A 34 2.49 2.94 -21.03
C ALA A 34 2.33 1.64 -21.85
N ALA A 35 2.74 1.63 -23.12
CA ALA A 35 2.58 0.47 -24.01
C ALA A 35 3.60 -0.65 -23.73
N ALA A 36 4.78 -0.32 -23.18
CA ALA A 36 5.85 -1.31 -22.94
C ALA A 36 5.61 -2.20 -21.70
N CYS A 37 4.68 -1.83 -20.80
CA CYS A 37 4.35 -2.65 -19.63
C CYS A 37 3.41 -3.84 -19.93
N CYS A 38 2.72 -3.84 -21.08
CA CYS A 38 1.61 -4.77 -21.33
C CYS A 38 1.89 -5.84 -22.39
N ALA A 39 3.11 -5.95 -22.91
CA ALA A 39 3.40 -6.79 -24.09
C ALA A 39 3.96 -8.19 -23.79
N SER A 40 4.32 -8.53 -22.54
CA SER A 40 4.91 -9.85 -22.22
C SER A 40 3.90 -10.77 -21.54
N LYS A 41 3.45 -11.80 -22.27
CA LYS A 41 2.46 -12.80 -21.80
C LYS A 41 2.91 -13.66 -20.61
N ASP A 42 4.18 -13.65 -20.21
CA ASP A 42 4.69 -14.65 -19.26
C ASP A 42 5.28 -14.12 -17.94
N LYS A 43 5.36 -12.80 -17.69
CA LYS A 43 5.94 -12.26 -16.43
C LYS A 43 5.30 -10.99 -15.86
N ALA A 44 4.07 -10.64 -16.28
CA ALA A 44 3.49 -9.32 -16.01
C ALA A 44 2.61 -9.20 -14.75
N SER A 45 2.47 -10.22 -13.90
CA SER A 45 1.61 -10.12 -12.71
C SER A 45 2.22 -9.35 -11.54
N ALA A 46 3.55 -9.23 -11.45
CA ALA A 46 4.21 -8.52 -10.34
C ALA A 46 4.62 -7.07 -10.67
N ALA A 47 4.94 -6.79 -11.94
CA ALA A 47 5.50 -5.50 -12.35
C ALA A 47 4.45 -4.45 -12.72
N CYS A 48 3.25 -4.85 -13.18
CA CYS A 48 2.19 -3.90 -13.54
C CYS A 48 1.39 -3.38 -12.34
N CYS A 49 1.29 -4.15 -11.25
CA CYS A 49 0.70 -3.69 -9.99
C CYS A 49 1.69 -2.82 -9.19
N ALA A 50 2.85 -2.49 -9.79
CA ALA A 50 3.80 -1.56 -9.23
C ALA A 50 3.29 -0.11 -9.38
N ASN A 51 2.41 0.33 -8.46
CA ASN A 51 1.95 1.72 -8.34
C ASN A 51 3.06 2.72 -8.73
N LYS A 52 2.77 3.58 -9.70
CA LYS A 52 3.60 4.75 -10.02
C LYS A 52 3.50 5.74 -8.85
N GLY A 53 4.48 5.64 -7.98
CA GLY A 53 4.81 6.58 -6.90
C GLY A 53 6.24 6.25 -6.49
N ALA A 54 7.20 6.67 -7.31
CA ALA A 54 8.61 6.35 -7.15
C ALA A 54 9.33 7.49 -6.42
N SER A 55 9.34 7.40 -5.11
CA SER A 55 10.50 7.57 -4.23
C SER A 55 10.01 7.12 -2.83
N ASP A 56 10.86 6.46 -2.06
CA ASP A 56 10.57 5.83 -0.75
C ASP A 56 9.87 4.46 -0.78
N ALA A 57 8.82 4.22 -1.58
CA ALA A 57 8.16 2.90 -1.71
C ALA A 57 9.06 1.79 -2.33
N GLU A 58 10.20 2.16 -2.91
CA GLU A 58 11.14 1.23 -3.55
C GLU A 58 11.94 0.41 -2.52
N VAL A 59 12.12 0.93 -1.29
CA VAL A 59 12.87 0.24 -0.22
C VAL A 59 12.04 -0.91 0.39
N ALA A 60 10.76 -0.69 0.67
CA ALA A 60 9.84 -1.74 1.15
C ALA A 60 9.64 -2.84 0.10
N ARG A 61 9.54 -2.48 -1.18
CA ARG A 61 9.46 -3.44 -2.29
C ARG A 61 10.73 -4.26 -2.48
N LYS A 62 11.91 -3.64 -2.34
CA LYS A 62 13.21 -4.35 -2.36
C LYS A 62 13.35 -5.32 -1.18
N ALA A 63 12.69 -5.04 -0.06
CA ALA A 63 12.63 -5.92 1.10
C ALA A 63 11.53 -7.00 1.00
N GLY A 64 10.82 -7.11 -0.13
CA GLY A 64 9.87 -8.18 -0.42
C GLY A 64 8.44 -7.92 0.05
N PHE A 65 8.13 -6.74 0.59
CA PHE A 65 6.77 -6.38 0.97
C PHE A 65 5.92 -6.13 -0.27
N LYS A 66 4.83 -6.89 -0.41
CA LYS A 66 3.86 -6.73 -1.49
C LYS A 66 2.66 -5.96 -0.97
N MET A 67 2.53 -4.72 -1.43
CA MET A 67 1.32 -3.92 -1.22
C MET A 67 0.10 -4.71 -1.73
N PRO A 68 -0.98 -4.83 -0.93
CA PRO A 68 -2.21 -5.44 -1.41
C PRO A 68 -2.75 -4.68 -2.62
N ALA A 69 -3.40 -5.40 -3.54
CA ALA A 69 -3.99 -4.85 -4.75
C ALA A 69 -5.35 -5.47 -5.03
N ILE A 70 -6.18 -4.77 -5.79
CA ILE A 70 -7.38 -5.33 -6.43
C ILE A 70 -6.94 -5.91 -7.78
N GLU A 71 -7.21 -7.19 -7.98
CA GLU A 71 -6.94 -7.90 -9.24
C GLU A 71 -8.27 -8.13 -9.97
N TYR A 72 -8.26 -8.02 -11.30
CA TYR A 72 -9.35 -8.47 -12.16
C TYR A 72 -9.20 -9.97 -12.43
N VAL A 73 -10.28 -10.72 -12.30
CA VAL A 73 -10.33 -12.17 -12.54
C VAL A 73 -11.31 -12.46 -13.66
N VAL A 74 -10.85 -13.20 -14.67
CA VAL A 74 -11.67 -13.62 -15.81
C VAL A 74 -11.43 -15.11 -16.04
N GLY A 75 -12.41 -15.94 -15.69
CA GLY A 75 -12.23 -17.39 -15.67
C GLY A 75 -11.13 -17.80 -14.68
N THR A 76 -10.05 -18.41 -15.19
CA THR A 76 -8.87 -18.80 -14.40
C THR A 76 -7.76 -17.75 -14.40
N GLU A 77 -7.86 -16.72 -15.24
CA GLU A 77 -6.83 -15.71 -15.41
C GLU A 77 -7.00 -14.55 -14.42
N ARG A 78 -5.88 -13.99 -13.98
CA ARG A 78 -5.83 -12.83 -13.08
C ARG A 78 -4.93 -11.74 -13.65
N THR A 79 -5.37 -10.48 -13.58
CA THR A 79 -4.59 -9.33 -14.07
C THR A 79 -4.87 -8.07 -13.25
N CYS A 80 -3.90 -7.17 -13.14
CA CYS A 80 -4.11 -5.85 -12.51
C CYS A 80 -4.55 -4.78 -13.53
N CYS A 81 -4.68 -5.11 -14.82
CA CYS A 81 -5.00 -4.16 -15.88
C CYS A 81 -6.43 -4.33 -16.38
N ASP A 82 -7.22 -3.26 -16.32
CA ASP A 82 -8.60 -3.17 -16.78
C ASP A 82 -8.75 -3.51 -18.28
N LYS A 83 -7.83 -3.02 -19.11
CA LYS A 83 -7.81 -3.29 -20.55
C LYS A 83 -7.57 -4.76 -20.83
N MET A 84 -6.56 -5.36 -20.19
CA MET A 84 -6.29 -6.79 -20.33
C MET A 84 -7.46 -7.63 -19.80
N ALA A 85 -8.08 -7.23 -18.69
CA ALA A 85 -9.27 -7.90 -18.18
C ALA A 85 -10.43 -7.84 -19.18
N THR A 86 -10.64 -6.69 -19.81
CA THR A 86 -11.66 -6.50 -20.86
C THR A 86 -11.36 -7.35 -22.08
N GLU A 87 -10.10 -7.40 -22.51
CA GLU A 87 -9.65 -8.26 -23.62
C GLU A 87 -9.86 -9.74 -23.30
N LEU A 88 -9.44 -10.20 -22.11
CA LEU A 88 -9.66 -11.58 -21.64
C LEU A 88 -11.15 -11.92 -21.54
N ALA A 89 -11.99 -10.95 -21.18
CA ALA A 89 -13.43 -11.10 -21.12
C ALA A 89 -14.11 -11.02 -22.49
N ASN A 90 -13.35 -10.84 -23.58
CA ASN A 90 -13.87 -10.59 -24.93
C ASN A 90 -14.86 -9.42 -24.99
N GLY A 91 -14.58 -8.35 -24.23
CA GLY A 91 -15.43 -7.16 -24.11
C GLY A 91 -16.62 -7.31 -23.15
N ASP A 92 -16.93 -8.52 -22.68
CA ASP A 92 -18.06 -8.77 -21.78
C ASP A 92 -17.69 -8.50 -20.32
N LYS A 93 -17.94 -7.27 -19.86
CA LYS A 93 -17.63 -6.84 -18.49
C LYS A 93 -18.34 -7.67 -17.40
N SER A 94 -19.42 -8.38 -17.72
CA SER A 94 -20.12 -9.23 -16.74
C SER A 94 -19.30 -10.47 -16.34
N LYS A 95 -18.29 -10.83 -17.14
CA LYS A 95 -17.36 -11.93 -16.85
C LYS A 95 -16.17 -11.51 -15.98
N ILE A 96 -16.03 -10.22 -15.71
CA ILE A 96 -14.94 -9.66 -14.91
C ILE A 96 -15.36 -9.67 -13.44
N ARG A 97 -14.63 -10.43 -12.63
CA ARG A 97 -14.71 -10.42 -11.17
C ARG A 97 -13.53 -9.62 -10.60
N PHE A 98 -13.61 -9.24 -9.33
CA PHE A 98 -12.57 -8.47 -8.63
C PHE A 98 -12.06 -9.27 -7.44
N ALA A 99 -10.79 -9.65 -7.44
CA ALA A 99 -10.17 -10.33 -6.31
C ALA A 99 -9.40 -9.37 -5.43
N VAL A 100 -9.54 -9.57 -4.11
CA VAL A 100 -8.80 -8.84 -3.09
C VAL A 100 -8.32 -9.85 -2.08
N ALA A 101 -7.00 -9.98 -1.93
CA ALA A 101 -6.39 -11.06 -1.16
C ALA A 101 -6.93 -12.44 -1.57
N LYS A 102 -7.66 -13.13 -0.67
CA LYS A 102 -8.23 -14.47 -0.93
C LYS A 102 -9.67 -14.42 -1.43
N ASP A 103 -10.33 -13.28 -1.34
CA ASP A 103 -11.75 -13.14 -1.65
C ASP A 103 -11.94 -12.64 -3.08
N THR A 104 -13.09 -12.95 -3.67
CA THR A 104 -13.47 -12.53 -5.02
C THR A 104 -14.89 -11.97 -5.01
N PHE A 105 -15.10 -10.86 -5.71
CA PHE A 105 -16.31 -10.05 -5.69
C PHE A 105 -16.85 -9.85 -7.11
N ASP A 106 -18.16 -9.72 -7.23
CA ASP A 106 -18.85 -9.41 -8.50
C ASP A 106 -18.85 -7.91 -8.83
N LYS A 107 -18.76 -7.06 -7.81
CA LYS A 107 -18.87 -5.61 -7.93
C LYS A 107 -17.60 -4.93 -7.45
N MET A 108 -17.16 -3.92 -8.19
CA MET A 108 -15.99 -3.13 -7.82
C MET A 108 -16.16 -2.47 -6.44
N ALA A 109 -17.34 -1.95 -6.12
CA ALA A 109 -17.59 -1.29 -4.83
C ALA A 109 -17.41 -2.24 -3.62
N ASP A 110 -17.82 -3.50 -3.76
CA ASP A 110 -17.62 -4.51 -2.70
C ASP A 110 -16.13 -4.86 -2.56
N ALA A 111 -15.42 -4.96 -3.70
CA ALA A 111 -13.98 -5.16 -3.73
C ALA A 111 -13.20 -3.98 -3.11
N GLU A 112 -13.58 -2.74 -3.41
CA GLU A 112 -12.96 -1.54 -2.81
C GLU A 112 -13.17 -1.50 -1.30
N THR A 113 -14.36 -1.86 -0.82
CA THR A 113 -14.65 -1.98 0.61
C THR A 113 -13.77 -3.05 1.27
N ALA A 114 -13.67 -4.23 0.65
CA ALA A 114 -12.79 -5.30 1.13
C ALA A 114 -11.31 -4.88 1.09
N TYR A 115 -10.90 -4.17 0.04
CA TYR A 115 -9.55 -3.67 -0.13
C TYR A 115 -9.18 -2.66 0.96
N GLY A 116 -10.10 -1.74 1.30
CA GLY A 116 -9.91 -0.84 2.43
C GLY A 116 -9.65 -1.57 3.74
N LYS A 117 -10.37 -2.66 4.02
CA LYS A 117 -10.15 -3.50 5.22
C LYS A 117 -8.80 -4.20 5.18
N VAL A 118 -8.38 -4.69 4.01
CA VAL A 118 -7.07 -5.33 3.83
C VAL A 118 -5.95 -4.31 4.05
N LEU A 119 -6.09 -3.08 3.57
CA LEU A 119 -5.13 -2.00 3.84
C LEU A 119 -5.08 -1.65 5.33
N ASP A 120 -6.22 -1.52 6.01
CA ASP A 120 -6.25 -1.24 7.45
C ASP A 120 -5.57 -2.36 8.26
N SER A 121 -5.84 -3.62 7.92
CA SER A 121 -5.17 -4.78 8.54
C SER A 121 -3.67 -4.74 8.27
N THR A 122 -3.26 -4.40 7.05
CA THR A 122 -1.85 -4.32 6.66
C THR A 122 -1.12 -3.22 7.44
N LEU A 123 -1.73 -2.04 7.57
CA LEU A 123 -1.18 -0.96 8.38
C LEU A 123 -1.09 -1.37 9.85
N THR A 124 -2.10 -2.07 10.36
CA THR A 124 -2.09 -2.61 11.73
C THR A 124 -0.93 -3.59 11.92
N ASP A 125 -0.71 -4.52 10.98
CA ASP A 125 0.38 -5.50 11.05
C ASP A 125 1.78 -4.84 10.98
N LEU A 126 1.90 -3.68 10.33
CA LEU A 126 3.15 -2.92 10.24
C LEU A 126 3.43 -2.04 11.46
N THR A 127 2.40 -1.67 12.22
CA THR A 127 2.50 -0.68 13.31
C THR A 127 2.24 -1.26 14.70
N SER A 128 1.83 -2.53 14.77
CA SER A 128 1.58 -3.27 16.00
C SER A 128 2.85 -3.91 16.57
N ASP A 129 2.73 -4.47 17.78
CA ASP A 129 3.81 -5.20 18.42
C ASP A 129 4.25 -6.43 17.60
N PRO A 130 5.57 -6.69 17.48
CA PRO A 130 6.07 -7.88 16.80
C PRO A 130 5.57 -9.17 17.43
N GLN A 131 5.25 -10.15 16.58
CA GLN A 131 4.90 -11.51 16.98
C GLN A 131 6.14 -12.40 17.04
N TYR A 132 6.10 -13.51 17.76
CA TYR A 132 7.15 -14.52 17.68
C TYR A 132 6.99 -15.32 16.39
N ALA A 133 8.10 -15.70 15.76
CA ALA A 133 8.09 -16.57 14.59
C ALA A 133 9.11 -17.70 14.73
N VAL A 134 8.69 -18.92 14.41
CA VAL A 134 9.57 -20.10 14.42
C VAL A 134 9.32 -20.88 13.14
N ALA A 135 10.38 -21.15 12.36
CA ALA A 135 10.26 -21.86 11.08
C ALA A 135 9.20 -21.29 10.13
N GLY A 136 9.00 -19.98 10.16
CA GLY A 136 8.03 -19.29 9.32
C GLY A 136 6.61 -19.21 9.90
N GLU A 137 6.33 -19.83 11.04
CA GLU A 137 5.01 -19.80 11.70
C GLU A 137 4.94 -18.70 12.77
N CYS A 138 3.91 -17.87 12.72
CA CYS A 138 3.65 -16.84 13.74
C CYS A 138 3.06 -17.46 15.02
N MET A 139 3.53 -17.01 16.17
CA MET A 139 3.06 -17.39 17.49
C MET A 139 2.93 -16.15 18.38
N ARG A 140 1.84 -16.05 19.13
CA ARG A 140 1.64 -14.95 20.10
C ARG A 140 2.21 -15.25 21.48
N CYS A 141 2.28 -16.53 21.85
CA CYS A 141 2.75 -16.95 23.16
C CYS A 141 4.27 -17.19 23.15
N PRO A 142 5.06 -16.50 24.00
CA PRO A 142 6.51 -16.71 24.08
C PRO A 142 6.88 -18.12 24.53
N VAL A 143 6.08 -18.75 25.39
CA VAL A 143 6.33 -20.11 25.89
C VAL A 143 6.18 -21.12 24.76
N SER A 144 5.08 -21.03 23.99
CA SER A 144 4.85 -21.89 22.83
C SER A 144 5.91 -21.70 21.75
N ALA A 145 6.34 -20.46 21.52
CA ALA A 145 7.42 -20.17 20.56
C ALA A 145 8.75 -20.83 20.99
N LYS A 146 9.11 -20.76 22.28
CA LYS A 146 10.32 -21.42 22.79
C LYS A 146 10.26 -22.95 22.65
N ALA A 147 9.12 -23.56 22.96
CA ALA A 147 8.94 -25.00 22.81
C ALA A 147 9.07 -25.44 21.34
N ALA A 148 8.39 -24.73 20.43
CA ALA A 148 8.47 -25.01 18.99
C ALA A 148 9.89 -24.78 18.42
N ALA A 149 10.61 -23.78 18.92
CA ALA A 149 11.99 -23.52 18.54
C ALA A 149 12.94 -24.67 18.93
N GLN A 150 12.76 -25.24 20.13
CA GLN A 150 13.51 -26.41 20.58
C GLN A 150 13.18 -27.65 19.75
N GLU A 151 11.89 -27.91 19.52
CA GLU A 151 11.42 -29.06 18.73
C GLU A 151 11.94 -29.01 17.29
N LYS A 152 11.85 -27.84 16.65
CA LYS A 152 12.24 -27.65 15.25
C LYS A 152 13.74 -27.36 15.07
N GLY A 153 14.50 -27.19 16.16
CA GLY A 153 15.92 -26.82 16.12
C GLY A 153 16.18 -25.47 15.44
N GLN A 154 15.25 -24.51 15.55
CA GLN A 154 15.34 -23.20 14.92
C GLN A 154 15.23 -22.07 15.95
N PRO A 155 15.86 -20.91 15.73
CA PRO A 155 15.75 -19.78 16.65
C PRO A 155 14.34 -19.19 16.62
N VAL A 156 13.93 -18.62 17.76
CA VAL A 156 12.77 -17.72 17.80
C VAL A 156 13.15 -16.39 17.16
N MET A 157 12.44 -16.02 16.11
CA MET A 157 12.52 -14.73 15.44
C MET A 157 11.38 -13.84 15.91
N TYR A 158 11.48 -12.54 15.64
CA TYR A 158 10.42 -11.56 15.87
C TYR A 158 9.91 -11.11 14.51
N ARG A 159 8.61 -11.26 14.25
CA ARG A 159 7.99 -10.92 12.98
C ARG A 159 7.11 -9.70 13.11
N LEU A 160 7.31 -8.75 12.21
CA LEU A 160 6.45 -7.58 12.02
C LEU A 160 5.92 -7.63 10.59
N ALA A 161 4.60 -7.78 10.42
CA ALA A 161 3.98 -8.12 9.13
C ALA A 161 4.70 -9.29 8.42
N SER A 162 5.39 -9.03 7.31
CA SER A 162 6.16 -10.01 6.53
C SER A 162 7.67 -9.96 6.75
N PHE A 163 8.14 -9.12 7.69
CA PHE A 163 9.55 -8.96 8.02
C PHE A 163 9.92 -9.76 9.27
N GLU A 164 11.07 -10.43 9.25
CA GLU A 164 11.60 -11.19 10.39
C GLU A 164 12.89 -10.55 10.91
N PHE A 165 13.01 -10.46 12.23
CA PHE A 165 14.10 -9.84 12.95
C PHE A 165 14.66 -10.83 13.97
N ALA A 166 15.98 -10.84 14.15
CA ALA A 166 16.62 -11.67 15.18
C ALA A 166 16.44 -11.12 16.60
N LYS A 167 16.15 -9.82 16.74
CA LYS A 167 16.01 -9.13 18.02
C LYS A 167 14.69 -8.38 18.12
N GLU A 168 14.05 -8.48 19.27
CA GLU A 168 12.77 -7.81 19.57
C GLU A 168 12.89 -6.29 19.44
N ALA A 169 13.97 -5.71 19.98
CA ALA A 169 14.18 -4.26 19.97
C ALA A 169 14.28 -3.69 18.55
N GLU A 170 14.86 -4.45 17.61
CA GLU A 170 14.94 -4.04 16.20
C GLU A 170 13.56 -4.08 15.53
N ALA A 171 12.78 -5.12 15.79
CA ALA A 171 11.41 -5.24 15.29
C ALA A 171 10.48 -4.15 15.86
N LYS A 172 10.58 -3.86 17.16
CA LYS A 172 9.81 -2.79 17.82
C LYS A 172 10.17 -1.42 17.26
N LYS A 173 11.46 -1.13 17.11
CA LYS A 173 11.92 0.11 16.49
C LYS A 173 11.40 0.25 15.05
N ALA A 174 11.36 -0.85 14.28
CA ALA A 174 10.79 -0.82 12.95
C ALA A 174 9.27 -0.49 12.97
N ALA A 175 8.51 -1.07 13.90
CA ALA A 175 7.09 -0.77 14.08
C ALA A 175 6.84 0.70 14.47
N GLU A 176 7.64 1.23 15.40
CA GLU A 176 7.58 2.64 15.80
C GLU A 176 7.88 3.59 14.65
N VAL A 177 8.90 3.27 13.84
CA VAL A 177 9.25 4.04 12.64
C VAL A 177 8.12 3.99 11.62
N ALA A 178 7.54 2.82 11.36
CA ALA A 178 6.41 2.66 10.45
C ALA A 178 5.20 3.47 10.94
N LYS A 179 4.91 3.43 12.24
CA LYS A 179 3.83 4.21 12.86
C LYS A 179 4.07 5.71 12.69
N ALA A 180 5.28 6.18 13.02
CA ALA A 180 5.63 7.60 12.88
C ALA A 180 5.62 8.08 11.43
N ALA A 181 5.91 7.21 10.45
CA ALA A 181 5.77 7.52 9.03
C ALA A 181 4.28 7.62 8.63
N ALA A 182 3.46 6.64 9.01
CA ALA A 182 2.03 6.64 8.74
C ALA A 182 1.31 7.86 9.35
N ASP A 183 1.68 8.26 10.58
CA ASP A 183 1.09 9.41 11.27
C ASP A 183 1.39 10.75 10.57
N LYS A 184 2.46 10.84 9.78
CA LYS A 184 2.79 12.04 8.99
C LYS A 184 1.99 12.17 7.70
N VAL A 185 1.30 11.10 7.27
CA VAL A 185 0.50 11.13 6.06
C VAL A 185 -0.88 11.67 6.39
N GLU A 186 -1.17 12.81 5.79
CA GLU A 186 -2.41 13.56 5.99
C GLU A 186 -3.17 13.74 4.67
N MET A 187 -4.49 13.75 4.78
CA MET A 187 -5.38 14.17 3.70
C MET A 187 -5.73 15.64 3.88
N LYS A 188 -5.39 16.47 2.90
CA LYS A 188 -5.69 17.91 2.88
C LYS A 188 -6.93 18.16 2.02
N MET A 189 -7.77 19.12 2.39
CA MET A 189 -8.91 19.55 1.57
C MET A 189 -8.61 20.91 0.96
N TYR A 190 -8.92 21.07 -0.33
CA TYR A 190 -8.73 22.30 -1.09
C TYR A 190 -10.04 22.75 -1.72
N VAL A 191 -10.25 24.07 -1.75
CA VAL A 191 -11.33 24.70 -2.54
C VAL A 191 -10.67 25.74 -3.43
N GLY A 192 -10.53 25.42 -4.72
CA GLY A 192 -9.61 26.14 -5.60
C GLY A 192 -8.16 25.96 -5.13
N ASP A 193 -7.47 27.06 -4.82
CA ASP A 193 -6.08 27.05 -4.35
C ASP A 193 -5.95 27.13 -2.81
N GLU A 194 -7.05 27.26 -2.08
CA GLU A 194 -7.05 27.41 -0.63
C GLU A 194 -7.16 26.06 0.09
N CYS A 195 -6.25 25.79 1.01
CA CYS A 195 -6.29 24.61 1.89
C CYS A 195 -7.19 24.90 3.10
N VAL A 196 -8.18 24.03 3.34
CA VAL A 196 -9.18 24.17 4.40
C VAL A 196 -9.14 22.96 5.31
N GLY A 197 -9.01 23.17 6.63
CA GLY A 197 -8.92 22.07 7.59
C GLY A 197 -10.26 21.47 8.03
N CYS A 198 -11.37 22.22 7.88
CA CYS A 198 -12.69 21.81 8.34
C CYS A 198 -13.60 21.43 7.15
N PRO A 199 -14.21 20.22 7.13
CA PRO A 199 -15.08 19.79 6.03
C PRO A 199 -16.29 20.70 5.81
N ASN A 200 -16.88 21.22 6.90
CA ASN A 200 -18.04 22.11 6.81
C ASN A 200 -17.65 23.46 6.18
N ALA A 201 -16.52 24.04 6.61
CA ALA A 201 -16.00 25.28 6.04
C ALA A 201 -15.62 25.10 4.57
N ALA A 202 -15.04 23.95 4.21
CA ALA A 202 -14.74 23.62 2.82
C ALA A 202 -16.02 23.54 1.96
N ALA A 203 -17.08 22.91 2.47
CA ALA A 203 -18.37 22.82 1.76
C ALA A 203 -19.04 24.19 1.58
N GLU A 204 -19.02 25.06 2.59
CA GLU A 204 -19.55 26.42 2.49
C GLU A 204 -18.75 27.26 1.50
N MET A 205 -17.42 27.19 1.56
CA MET A 205 -16.54 27.88 0.64
C MET A 205 -16.71 27.38 -0.79
N ALA A 206 -16.86 26.06 -0.99
CA ALA A 206 -17.10 25.44 -2.29
C ALA A 206 -18.38 25.98 -2.94
N LYS A 207 -19.47 26.10 -2.15
CA LYS A 207 -20.73 26.71 -2.61
C LYS A 207 -20.55 28.19 -2.97
N ALA A 208 -19.88 28.96 -2.11
CA ALA A 208 -19.66 30.40 -2.32
C ALA A 208 -18.81 30.67 -3.58
N LYS A 209 -17.75 29.89 -3.78
CA LYS A 209 -16.82 30.01 -4.91
C LYS A 209 -17.24 29.23 -6.15
N LYS A 210 -18.36 28.50 -6.10
CA LYS A 210 -18.82 27.58 -7.16
C LYS A 210 -17.71 26.66 -7.67
N THR A 211 -16.90 26.15 -6.74
CA THR A 211 -15.74 25.31 -7.00
C THR A 211 -15.84 24.05 -6.14
N GLU A 212 -15.48 22.89 -6.68
CA GLU A 212 -15.56 21.63 -5.94
C GLU A 212 -14.48 21.53 -4.85
N VAL A 213 -14.77 20.75 -3.81
CA VAL A 213 -13.76 20.35 -2.82
C VAL A 213 -12.86 19.28 -3.45
N GLN A 214 -11.56 19.49 -3.38
CA GLN A 214 -10.54 18.54 -3.82
C GLN A 214 -9.80 18.00 -2.59
N TYR A 215 -9.74 16.68 -2.48
CA TYR A 215 -8.96 15.99 -1.45
C TYR A 215 -7.58 15.65 -2.01
N ALA A 216 -6.53 15.97 -1.25
CA ALA A 216 -5.16 15.74 -1.63
C ALA A 216 -4.45 14.83 -0.63
N VAL A 217 -3.80 13.78 -1.11
CA VAL A 217 -2.93 12.89 -0.35
C VAL A 217 -1.60 12.80 -1.11
N GLY A 218 -0.55 13.41 -0.56
CA GLY A 218 0.71 13.62 -1.30
C GLY A 218 0.45 14.37 -2.60
N ASP A 219 0.85 13.77 -3.72
CA ASP A 219 0.67 14.32 -5.07
C ASP A 219 -0.70 13.99 -5.71
N VAL A 220 -1.47 13.10 -5.10
CA VAL A 220 -2.77 12.67 -5.65
C VAL A 220 -3.85 13.65 -5.21
N LYS A 221 -4.59 14.20 -6.18
CA LYS A 221 -5.78 15.03 -5.96
C LYS A 221 -7.01 14.38 -6.59
N THR A 222 -8.12 14.35 -5.87
CA THR A 222 -9.41 13.84 -6.36
C THR A 222 -10.57 14.57 -5.70
N SER A 223 -11.69 14.71 -6.39
CA SER A 223 -12.95 15.18 -5.79
C SER A 223 -13.73 14.07 -5.08
N ASP A 224 -13.37 12.80 -5.29
CA ASP A 224 -13.99 11.65 -4.63
C ASP A 224 -13.33 11.37 -3.27
N ARG A 225 -14.09 11.59 -2.20
CA ARG A 225 -13.63 11.35 -0.83
C ARG A 225 -13.26 9.89 -0.58
N ASN A 226 -14.00 8.92 -1.11
CA ASN A 226 -13.72 7.50 -0.89
C ASN A 226 -12.39 7.12 -1.55
N GLN A 227 -12.17 7.62 -2.77
CA GLN A 227 -10.89 7.44 -3.45
C GLN A 227 -9.75 8.08 -2.64
N ALA A 228 -9.94 9.30 -2.12
CA ALA A 228 -8.94 9.97 -1.29
C ALA A 228 -8.63 9.19 0.01
N GLU A 229 -9.64 8.63 0.68
CA GLU A 229 -9.45 7.78 1.86
C GLU A 229 -8.68 6.50 1.53
N MET A 230 -8.92 5.90 0.35
CA MET A 230 -8.14 4.76 -0.12
C MET A 230 -6.69 5.12 -0.43
N GLU A 231 -6.44 6.28 -1.05
CA GLU A 231 -5.07 6.77 -1.29
C GLU A 231 -4.37 7.13 0.02
N LEU A 232 -5.08 7.68 1.01
CA LEU A 232 -4.54 7.91 2.36
C LEU A 232 -4.07 6.60 3.00
N LYS A 233 -4.88 5.54 2.94
CA LYS A 233 -4.49 4.23 3.47
C LYS A 233 -3.27 3.65 2.75
N LYS A 234 -3.21 3.73 1.42
CA LYS A 234 -2.05 3.28 0.64
C LYS A 234 -0.79 4.08 1.00
N ALA A 235 -0.92 5.40 1.09
CA ALA A 235 0.19 6.28 1.41
C ALA A 235 0.72 6.05 2.83
N ARG A 236 -0.13 5.69 3.80
CA ARG A 236 0.27 5.33 5.16
C ARG A 236 1.06 4.01 5.27
N ILE A 237 0.96 3.13 4.28
CA ILE A 237 1.65 1.84 4.25
C ILE A 237 3.00 1.95 3.52
N ASN A 238 3.16 2.92 2.62
CA ASN A 238 4.39 3.16 1.86
C ASN A 238 5.42 3.95 2.67
#